data_AF-A0A6I6LCU0-F1
#
_entry.id   AF-A0A6I6LCU0-F1
#
_cell.length_a   1.000
_cell.length_b   1.000
_cell.length_c   1.000
_cell.angle_alpha   90.00
_cell.angle_beta   90.00
_cell.angle_gamma   90.00
#
_symmetry.space_group_name_H-M   'P 1'
#
loop_
_entity.id
_entity.type
_entity.pdbx_description
1 polymer ?
#
loop_
_entity_poly.entity_id
_entity_poly.type
_entity_poly.pdbx_seq_one_letter_code
_entity_poly.pdbx_strand_id
1 'polypeptide(L)'
;MSGSKNYENLMHEVCVEKGWCGGVVDGKPTHVDDFIPESGRVTAEQFVDWLLRADGMDPFVELEKWQQHKDGLTDAFIRHMGAEFVDASMLKWPLD
;
A
#
# COMPACT_ATOMS: atom_id res chain seq x y z
N MET A 1 0.89 11.18 16.91
CA MET A 1 1.43 10.86 15.58
C MET A 1 0.61 11.66 14.58
N SER A 2 1.16 12.67 13.93
CA SER A 2 0.45 13.34 12.83
C SER A 2 0.71 12.53 11.57
N GLY A 3 -0.32 11.89 11.02
CA GLY A 3 -0.19 11.20 9.76
C GLY A 3 0.16 12.14 8.59
N SER A 4 0.47 11.54 7.45
CA SER A 4 1.08 12.24 6.32
C SER A 4 0.05 12.58 5.24
N LYS A 5 0.02 13.84 4.79
CA LYS A 5 -0.78 14.23 3.60
C LYS A 5 -0.33 13.46 2.35
N ASN A 6 0.95 13.11 2.27
CA ASN A 6 1.46 12.29 1.18
C ASN A 6 0.88 10.87 1.22
N TYR A 7 0.70 10.32 2.42
CA TYR A 7 0.07 9.01 2.58
C TYR A 7 -1.40 9.06 2.22
N GLU A 8 -2.13 10.10 2.63
CA GLU A 8 -3.52 10.31 2.22
C GLU A 8 -3.65 10.38 0.68
N ASN A 9 -2.76 11.11 0.00
CA ASN A 9 -2.75 11.21 -1.46
C ASN A 9 -2.39 9.87 -2.13
N LEU A 10 -1.43 9.13 -1.57
CA LEU A 10 -1.09 7.78 -2.03
C LEU A 10 -2.32 6.87 -1.91
N MET A 11 -2.99 6.89 -0.76
CA MET A 11 -4.18 6.09 -0.50
C MET A 11 -5.33 6.44 -1.43
N HIS A 12 -5.53 7.72 -1.77
CA HIS A 12 -6.51 8.09 -2.79
C HIS A 12 -6.21 7.40 -4.13
N GLU A 13 -4.96 7.47 -4.62
CA GLU A 13 -4.61 6.84 -5.89
C GLU A 13 -4.73 5.29 -5.83
N VAL A 14 -4.16 4.65 -4.82
CA VAL A 14 -4.14 3.17 -4.77
C VAL A 14 -5.48 2.57 -4.37
N CYS A 15 -6.27 3.21 -3.51
CA CYS A 15 -7.62 2.77 -3.15
C CYS A 15 -8.67 3.17 -4.20
N VAL A 16 -8.84 4.47 -4.42
CA VAL A 16 -10.04 5.00 -5.09
C VAL A 16 -9.89 4.88 -6.60
N GLU A 17 -8.72 5.25 -7.12
CA GLU A 17 -8.49 5.24 -8.57
C GLU A 17 -8.11 3.86 -9.10
N LYS A 18 -7.35 3.07 -8.33
CA LYS A 18 -6.83 1.78 -8.78
C LYS A 18 -7.50 0.56 -8.12
N GLY A 19 -8.09 0.68 -6.94
CA GLY A 19 -8.85 -0.39 -6.29
C GLY A 19 -8.04 -1.45 -5.52
N TRP A 20 -6.85 -1.13 -4.99
CA TRP A 20 -5.89 -2.12 -4.47
C TRP A 20 -5.68 -2.12 -2.95
N CYS A 21 -6.42 -1.32 -2.17
CA CYS A 21 -6.07 -1.15 -0.76
C CYS A 21 -6.76 -2.10 0.22
N GLY A 22 -7.64 -2.97 -0.25
CA GLY A 22 -8.34 -3.91 0.62
C GLY A 22 -9.63 -4.44 0.03
N GLY A 23 -10.12 -5.52 0.61
CA GLY A 23 -11.30 -6.23 0.16
C GLY A 23 -11.88 -7.13 1.26
N VAL A 24 -12.58 -8.19 0.85
CA VAL A 24 -13.06 -9.24 1.75
C VAL A 24 -12.28 -10.51 1.47
N VAL A 25 -11.37 -10.87 2.37
CA VAL A 25 -10.52 -12.06 2.28
C VAL A 25 -10.96 -13.06 3.35
N ASP A 26 -11.23 -14.30 2.96
CA ASP A 26 -11.75 -15.36 3.86
C ASP A 26 -12.98 -14.92 4.70
N GLY A 27 -13.85 -14.11 4.09
CA GLY A 27 -15.06 -13.59 4.74
C GLY A 27 -14.81 -12.47 5.76
N LYS A 28 -13.60 -11.91 5.83
CA LYS A 28 -13.25 -10.80 6.73
C LYS A 28 -12.83 -9.56 5.92
N PRO A 29 -13.21 -8.35 6.36
CA PRO A 29 -12.65 -7.14 5.78
C PRO A 29 -11.15 -7.08 6.08
N THR A 30 -10.37 -6.72 5.06
CA THR A 30 -8.93 -6.52 5.13
C THR A 30 -8.56 -5.20 4.48
N HIS A 31 -7.59 -4.49 5.05
CA HIS A 31 -7.07 -3.25 4.50
C HIS A 31 -5.54 -3.23 4.59
N VAL A 32 -4.88 -2.48 3.70
CA VAL A 32 -3.42 -2.39 3.68
C VAL A 32 -2.83 -1.91 5.01
N ASP A 33 -3.54 -1.04 5.74
CA ASP A 33 -3.14 -0.54 7.06
C ASP A 33 -2.91 -1.66 8.08
N ASP A 34 -3.62 -2.79 7.93
CA ASP A 34 -3.52 -3.94 8.85
C ASP A 34 -2.13 -4.60 8.79
N PHE A 35 -1.37 -4.37 7.72
CA PHE A 35 -0.05 -4.95 7.50
C PHE A 35 1.11 -3.99 7.78
N ILE A 36 0.83 -2.69 7.92
CA ILE A 36 1.86 -1.67 8.10
C ILE A 36 2.29 -1.63 9.59
N PRO A 37 3.57 -1.89 9.90
CA PRO A 37 4.04 -1.85 11.28
C PRO A 37 3.94 -0.43 11.88
N GLU A 38 4.13 -0.32 13.20
CA GLU A 38 4.13 0.99 13.86
C GLU A 38 5.35 1.84 13.51
N SER A 39 6.49 1.20 13.25
CA SER A 39 7.77 1.87 12.94
C SER A 39 8.68 0.95 12.12
N GLY A 40 9.76 1.52 11.59
CA GLY A 40 10.76 0.80 10.80
C GLY A 40 10.65 1.08 9.31
N ARG A 41 11.66 0.62 8.57
CA ARG A 41 11.76 0.88 7.13
C ARG A 41 10.74 0.05 6.34
N VAL A 42 9.95 0.72 5.50
CA VAL A 42 9.03 0.10 4.53
C VAL A 42 9.47 0.50 3.13
N THR A 43 9.67 -0.48 2.25
CA THR A 43 9.98 -0.23 0.82
C THR A 43 8.69 -0.13 0.01
N ALA A 44 8.77 0.51 -1.16
CA ALA A 44 7.67 0.57 -2.12
C ALA A 44 7.18 -0.84 -2.50
N GLU A 45 8.10 -1.75 -2.79
CA GLU A 45 7.78 -3.15 -3.12
C GLU A 45 7.03 -3.87 -2.00
N GLN A 46 7.49 -3.71 -0.74
CA GLN A 46 6.83 -4.32 0.41
C GLN A 46 5.43 -3.77 0.63
N PHE A 47 5.25 -2.46 0.45
CA PHE A 47 3.93 -1.84 0.52
C PHE A 47 3.00 -2.38 -0.57
N VAL A 48 3.49 -2.55 -1.80
CA VAL A 48 2.73 -3.14 -2.90
C VAL A 48 2.34 -4.59 -2.60
N ASP A 49 3.25 -5.39 -2.05
CA ASP A 49 2.91 -6.76 -1.64
C ASP A 49 1.79 -6.78 -0.57
N TRP A 50 1.74 -5.78 0.32
CA TRP A 50 0.63 -5.63 1.26
C TRP A 50 -0.69 -5.20 0.61
N LEU A 51 -0.66 -4.34 -0.41
CA LEU A 51 -1.85 -4.02 -1.21
C LEU A 51 -2.45 -5.29 -1.84
N LEU A 52 -1.60 -6.09 -2.49
CA LEU A 52 -2.02 -7.35 -3.10
C LEU A 52 -2.60 -8.32 -2.07
N ARG A 53 -1.93 -8.46 -0.92
CA ARG A 53 -2.39 -9.33 0.17
C ARG A 53 -3.72 -8.84 0.77
N ALA A 54 -3.88 -7.53 0.91
CA ALA A 54 -5.12 -6.93 1.41
C ALA A 54 -6.32 -7.21 0.48
N ASP A 55 -6.06 -7.41 -0.82
CA ASP A 55 -7.06 -7.77 -1.82
C ASP A 55 -7.18 -9.30 -2.05
N GLY A 56 -6.53 -10.10 -1.18
CA GLY A 56 -6.63 -11.57 -1.20
C GLY A 56 -5.75 -12.26 -2.26
N MET A 57 -4.82 -11.53 -2.85
CA MET A 57 -3.89 -12.06 -3.85
C MET A 57 -2.59 -12.55 -3.21
N ASP A 58 -2.03 -13.62 -3.76
CA ASP A 58 -0.68 -14.07 -3.43
C ASP A 58 0.34 -13.34 -4.33
N PRO A 59 1.20 -12.48 -3.76
CA PRO A 59 2.16 -11.70 -4.54
C PRO A 59 3.26 -12.54 -5.20
N PHE A 60 3.37 -13.83 -4.89
CA PHE A 60 4.42 -14.74 -5.39
C PHE A 60 3.92 -15.76 -6.43
N VAL A 61 2.60 -15.92 -6.61
CA VAL A 61 2.04 -17.00 -7.45
C VAL A 61 1.63 -16.52 -8.86
N GLU A 62 1.30 -15.23 -9.05
CA GLU A 62 0.83 -14.69 -10.34
C GLU A 62 1.67 -13.48 -10.84
N LEU A 63 2.99 -13.52 -10.65
CA LEU A 63 3.89 -12.38 -10.89
C LEU A 63 3.74 -11.74 -12.28
N GLU A 64 3.71 -12.51 -13.37
CA GLU A 64 3.66 -11.94 -14.73
C GLU A 64 2.33 -11.24 -15.06
N LYS A 65 1.20 -11.75 -14.54
CA LYS A 65 -0.14 -11.19 -14.82
C LYS A 65 -0.35 -9.83 -14.15
N TRP A 66 0.28 -9.63 -13.00
CA TRP A 66 0.11 -8.42 -12.20
C TRP A 66 1.30 -7.48 -12.24
N GLN A 67 2.36 -7.83 -12.97
CA GLN A 67 3.59 -7.03 -13.00
C GLN A 67 3.33 -5.57 -13.38
N GLN A 68 2.51 -5.31 -14.40
CA GLN A 68 2.16 -3.94 -14.80
C GLN A 68 1.43 -3.17 -13.68
N HIS A 69 0.58 -3.87 -12.90
CA HIS A 69 -0.08 -3.26 -11.74
C HIS A 69 0.93 -3.01 -10.61
N LYS A 70 1.80 -3.97 -10.31
CA LYS A 70 2.86 -3.82 -9.30
C LYS A 70 3.78 -2.64 -9.63
N ASP A 71 4.20 -2.50 -10.88
CA ASP A 71 5.04 -1.41 -11.35
C ASP A 71 4.31 -0.07 -11.15
N GLY A 72 3.05 0.04 -11.59
CA GLY A 72 2.26 1.25 -11.44
C GLY A 72 1.97 1.64 -9.97
N LEU A 73 1.79 0.66 -9.09
CA LEU A 73 1.61 0.90 -7.66
C LEU A 73 2.93 1.29 -6.97
N THR A 74 4.04 0.69 -7.39
CA THR A 74 5.39 1.05 -6.92
C THR A 74 5.73 2.49 -7.33
N ASP A 75 5.47 2.85 -8.58
CA ASP A 75 5.63 4.22 -9.08
C ASP A 75 4.74 5.21 -8.33
N ALA A 76 3.50 4.85 -8.01
CA ALA A 76 2.62 5.69 -7.21
C ALA A 76 3.20 5.93 -5.81
N PHE A 77 3.69 4.88 -5.14
CA PHE A 77 4.36 5.01 -3.85
C PHE A 77 5.54 5.98 -3.93
N ILE A 78 6.47 5.75 -4.87
CA ILE A 78 7.68 6.57 -5.00
C ILE A 78 7.32 8.04 -5.28
N ARG A 79 6.35 8.29 -6.17
CA ARG A 79 5.93 9.65 -6.53
C ARG A 79 5.30 10.40 -5.35
N HIS A 80 4.41 9.77 -4.58
CA HIS A 80 3.72 10.44 -3.47
C HIS A 80 4.58 10.52 -2.21
N MET A 81 5.32 9.45 -1.89
CA MET A 81 6.17 9.41 -0.70
C MET A 81 7.52 10.09 -0.91
N GLY A 82 7.93 10.30 -2.16
CA GLY A 82 9.18 10.98 -2.54
C GLY A 82 10.44 10.11 -2.43
N ALA A 83 10.30 8.81 -2.16
CA ALA A 83 11.41 7.88 -1.98
C ALA A 83 10.99 6.42 -2.22
N GLU A 84 11.97 5.56 -2.52
CA GLU A 84 11.79 4.10 -2.62
C GLU A 84 11.49 3.42 -1.29
N PHE A 85 11.75 4.11 -0.18
CA PHE A 85 11.45 3.66 1.16
C PHE A 85 11.16 4.83 2.09
N VAL A 86 10.35 4.58 3.10
CA VAL A 86 10.04 5.53 4.19
C VAL A 86 10.05 4.81 5.53
N ASP A 87 10.00 5.56 6.62
CA ASP A 87 9.65 4.99 7.92
C ASP A 87 8.13 4.72 7.97
N ALA A 88 7.73 3.60 8.57
CA ALA A 88 6.33 3.18 8.67
C ALA A 88 5.43 4.21 9.39
N SER A 89 6.01 5.05 10.26
CA SER A 89 5.27 6.14 10.90
C SER A 89 4.76 7.19 9.91
N MET A 90 5.32 7.26 8.70
CA MET A 90 4.84 8.13 7.61
C MET A 90 3.63 7.56 6.88
N LEU A 91 3.36 6.25 7.00
CA LEU A 91 2.27 5.54 6.35
C LEU A 91 1.07 5.43 7.30
N LYS A 92 0.64 6.58 7.84
CA LYS A 92 -0.47 6.71 8.78
C LYS A 92 -1.39 7.85 8.36
N TRP A 93 -2.69 7.67 8.56
CA TRP A 93 -3.70 8.71 8.30
C TRP A 93 -3.47 9.93 9.18
N PRO A 94 -3.61 11.16 8.64
CA PRO A 94 -3.62 12.36 9.47
C PRO A 94 -4.71 12.22 10.53
N LEU A 95 -4.36 12.52 11.78
CA LEU A 95 -5.36 12.66 12.84
C LEU A 95 -5.94 14.05 12.67
N ASP A 96 -7.25 14.12 12.42
CA ASP A 96 -8.02 15.36 12.38
C ASP A 96 -8.01 16.06 13.75
#